data_AF-A0A6J8EET9-F1
#
_entry.id   AF-A0A6J8EET9-F1
#
_cell.length_a   1.000
_cell.length_b   1.000
_cell.length_c   1.000
_cell.angle_alpha   90.00
_cell.angle_beta   90.00
_cell.angle_gamma   90.00
#
_symmetry.space_group_name_H-M   'P 1'
#
loop_
_entity.id
_entity.type
_entity.pdbx_description
1 polymer ?
#
loop_
_entity_poly.entity_id
_entity_poly.type
_entity_poly.pdbx_seq_one_letter_code
_entity_poly.pdbx_strand_id
1 'polypeptide(L)'
;MRSKEKDKLKAAKQLEFDIRNTLSHVYGDHTRCSEFCKAGKAIKTNAGQHIDLDNDETDDNVFTDQASMWSDGTSLEAQEESRFDYDLFPSDLDSAMCQDIALILNNVAKKSISLIGNFTTNLAECWMHMRSKFDGGKMFNHCNRGSWHTRCYGAALRFNRGPKWSTSTWQDITNTIPGYHFDKLFTERQLALENNNIIKSKPEIKSSRWKRKKWHQLRKVTQKKARMHYGNKSIQVEEDITKSELEEKKDNIYGKNYNLELSHIKEIEKHTKLQITSASWMDERKKRLTASNFGLVYKKES
;
A
#
# COMPACT_ATOMS: atom_id res chain seq x y z
N MET A 1 3.82 4.13 14.43
CA MET A 1 4.35 2.81 14.83
C MET A 1 3.25 1.75 15.05
N ARG A 2 2.10 2.07 15.67
CA ARG A 2 1.05 1.09 16.00
C ARG A 2 0.05 0.73 14.89
N SER A 3 -0.04 1.53 13.83
CA SER A 3 -0.91 1.26 12.67
C SER A 3 -0.52 0.02 11.84
N LYS A 4 0.68 -0.53 12.08
CA LYS A 4 1.21 -1.73 11.42
C LYS A 4 0.95 -3.01 12.21
N GLU A 5 0.41 -2.93 13.42
CA GLU A 5 0.10 -4.10 14.25
C GLU A 5 -1.04 -4.92 13.65
N LYS A 6 -0.92 -6.25 13.74
CA LYS A 6 -1.92 -7.19 13.21
C LYS A 6 -3.24 -7.11 13.97
N ASP A 7 -3.17 -6.91 15.28
CA ASP A 7 -4.34 -6.76 16.15
C ASP A 7 -4.62 -5.27 16.39
N LYS A 8 -5.58 -4.74 15.62
CA LYS A 8 -5.96 -3.32 15.69
C LYS A 8 -6.66 -2.95 16.99
N LEU A 9 -7.32 -3.89 17.65
CA LEU A 9 -8.02 -3.64 18.92
C LEU A 9 -7.01 -3.46 20.04
N LYS A 10 -6.01 -4.34 20.10
CA LYS A 10 -4.91 -4.21 21.05
C LYS A 10 -4.11 -2.92 20.81
N ALA A 11 -3.76 -2.64 19.56
CA ALA A 11 -3.08 -1.41 19.18
C ALA A 11 -3.86 -0.15 19.63
N ALA A 12 -5.20 -0.18 19.49
CA ALA A 12 -6.05 0.95 19.86
C ALA A 12 -6.11 1.18 21.37
N LYS A 13 -6.24 0.10 22.15
CA LYS A 13 -6.17 0.19 23.62
C LYS A 13 -4.83 0.73 24.11
N GLN A 14 -3.74 0.30 23.47
CA GLN A 14 -2.43 0.84 23.80
C GLN A 14 -2.35 2.32 23.42
N LEU A 15 -2.82 2.72 22.23
CA LEU A 15 -2.80 4.13 21.82
C LEU A 15 -3.65 5.01 22.74
N GLU A 16 -4.80 4.52 23.18
CA GLU A 16 -5.64 5.18 24.17
C GLU A 16 -4.87 5.42 25.48
N PHE A 17 -4.16 4.39 25.96
CA PHE A 17 -3.32 4.49 27.14
C PHE A 17 -2.18 5.50 26.96
N ASP A 18 -1.48 5.49 25.82
CA ASP A 18 -0.43 6.47 25.52
C ASP A 18 -0.96 7.90 25.51
N ILE A 19 -2.11 8.15 24.86
CA ILE A 19 -2.71 9.50 24.78
C ILE A 19 -3.10 10.02 26.17
N ARG A 20 -3.58 9.15 27.05
CA ARG A 20 -3.91 9.54 28.43
C ARG A 20 -2.67 9.79 29.29
N ASN A 21 -1.56 9.14 28.95
CA ASN A 21 -0.30 9.24 29.69
C ASN A 21 0.64 10.34 29.17
N THR A 22 0.23 11.13 28.17
CA THR A 22 1.05 12.23 27.62
C THR A 22 1.35 13.30 28.65
N LEU A 23 0.40 13.65 29.53
CA LEU A 23 0.64 14.63 30.59
C LEU A 23 1.70 14.14 31.58
N SER A 24 1.56 12.92 32.09
CA SER A 24 2.58 12.30 32.96
C SER A 24 3.95 12.29 32.29
N HIS A 25 4.00 12.03 30.98
CA HIS A 25 5.24 12.07 30.21
C HIS A 25 5.88 13.47 30.15
N VAL A 26 5.08 14.52 29.94
CA VAL A 26 5.56 15.92 29.88
C VAL A 26 6.13 16.36 31.22
N TYR A 27 5.52 15.93 32.33
CA TYR A 27 6.00 16.19 33.70
C TYR A 27 7.09 15.21 34.19
N GLY A 28 7.66 14.39 33.29
CA GLY A 28 8.78 13.49 33.63
C GLY A 28 8.40 12.23 34.42
N ASP A 29 7.12 11.95 34.64
CA ASP A 29 6.65 10.70 35.24
C ASP A 29 6.57 9.60 34.16
N HIS A 30 7.62 8.78 34.12
CA HIS A 30 7.75 7.66 33.19
C HIS A 30 7.29 6.31 33.79
N THR A 31 6.75 6.28 35.01
CA THR A 31 6.35 5.02 35.68
C THR A 31 5.30 4.23 34.89
N ARG A 32 4.53 4.93 34.06
CA ARG A 32 3.43 4.39 33.25
C ARG A 32 3.78 4.27 31.77
N CYS A 33 5.02 4.53 31.36
CA CYS A 33 5.40 4.50 29.95
C CYS A 33 5.80 3.08 29.51
N SER A 34 4.96 2.41 28.72
CA SER A 34 5.21 1.02 28.30
C SER A 34 6.29 0.89 27.22
N GLU A 35 6.31 1.79 26.22
CA GLU A 35 7.20 1.67 25.05
C GLU A 35 7.69 3.00 24.44
N PHE A 36 7.00 4.11 24.74
CA PHE A 36 7.31 5.42 24.16
C PHE A 36 8.64 5.99 24.67
N CYS A 37 9.01 5.64 25.91
CA CYS A 37 10.16 6.20 26.61
C CYS A 37 11.34 5.24 26.68
N LYS A 38 11.63 4.47 25.62
CA LYS A 38 12.89 3.70 25.53
C LYS A 38 14.11 4.64 25.36
N ALA A 39 14.34 5.53 26.31
CA ALA A 39 15.59 6.25 26.54
C ALA A 39 16.31 5.58 27.73
N GLY A 40 16.64 4.31 27.53
CA GLY A 40 17.56 3.54 28.37
C GLY A 40 18.84 3.19 27.61
N LYS A 41 19.29 4.04 26.68
CA LYS A 41 20.70 4.09 26.29
C LYS A 41 21.25 5.37 26.88
N ALA A 42 21.86 5.25 28.05
CA ALA A 42 22.68 6.31 28.62
C ALA A 42 23.65 6.79 27.55
N ILE A 43 23.53 8.05 27.15
CA ILE A 43 24.60 8.75 26.46
C ILE A 43 25.71 8.83 27.49
N LYS A 44 26.72 7.96 27.36
CA LYS A 44 28.00 8.18 28.03
C LYS A 44 28.60 9.40 27.37
N THR A 45 28.50 10.55 28.01
CA THR A 45 29.34 11.69 27.70
C THR A 45 30.78 11.30 28.08
N ASN A 46 31.52 10.77 27.12
CA ASN A 46 32.96 10.83 27.22
C ASN A 46 33.34 12.28 26.98
N ALA A 47 33.72 12.96 28.06
CA ALA A 47 34.34 14.26 28.01
C ALA A 47 35.54 14.24 27.04
N GLY A 48 35.60 15.23 26.16
CA GLY A 48 36.78 15.56 25.36
C GLY A 48 36.90 14.79 24.05
N GLN A 49 36.19 15.23 23.02
CA GLN A 49 36.69 15.14 21.64
C GLN A 49 36.10 16.32 20.85
N HIS A 50 36.98 17.27 20.51
CA HIS A 50 36.75 18.31 19.52
C HIS A 50 36.50 17.61 18.18
N ILE A 51 35.36 17.89 17.54
CA ILE A 51 35.12 17.53 16.14
C ILE A 51 35.18 18.86 15.40
N ASP A 52 36.31 19.09 14.72
CA ASP A 52 36.40 20.10 13.68
C ASP A 52 35.52 19.63 12.52
N LEU A 53 34.47 20.40 12.23
CA LEU A 53 33.63 20.18 11.06
C LEU A 53 34.21 20.99 9.90
N ASP A 54 34.84 20.27 8.97
CA ASP A 54 35.16 20.78 7.65
C ASP A 54 33.90 21.31 6.98
N ASN A 55 34.01 22.55 6.52
CA ASN A 55 33.05 23.21 5.64
C ASN A 55 32.92 22.41 4.34
N ASP A 56 31.71 21.95 4.04
CA ASP A 56 31.30 21.80 2.65
C ASP A 56 29.89 22.37 2.49
N GLU A 57 29.83 23.46 1.72
CA GLU A 57 28.64 24.23 1.40
C GLU A 57 27.74 23.40 0.47
N THR A 58 26.48 23.22 0.86
CA THR A 58 25.25 23.21 0.03
C THR A 58 24.20 22.27 0.63
N ASP A 59 23.36 22.78 1.54
CA ASP A 59 21.99 22.29 1.66
C ASP A 59 21.14 23.34 2.37
N ASP A 60 20.08 23.79 1.69
CA ASP A 60 19.05 24.70 2.22
C ASP A 60 18.32 24.00 3.38
N ASN A 61 18.85 24.12 4.59
CA ASN A 61 18.27 23.54 5.79
C ASN A 61 17.07 24.39 6.25
N VAL A 62 15.89 24.09 5.70
CA VAL A 62 14.60 24.61 6.17
C VAL A 62 14.42 24.41 7.70
N PHE A 63 15.10 23.42 8.29
CA PHE A 63 15.11 23.19 9.74
C PHE A 63 15.98 24.17 10.53
N THR A 64 17.08 24.71 9.98
CA THR A 64 17.89 25.72 10.66
C THR A 64 17.20 27.08 10.67
N ASP A 65 16.53 27.43 9.56
CA ASP A 65 15.75 28.68 9.49
C ASP A 65 14.52 28.64 10.42
N GLN A 66 13.87 27.48 10.52
CA GLN A 66 12.74 27.29 11.42
C GLN A 66 13.18 27.30 12.89
N ALA A 67 14.35 26.73 13.21
CA ALA A 67 14.94 26.83 14.55
C ALA A 67 15.31 28.28 14.89
N SER A 68 15.94 29.01 13.96
CA SER A 68 16.31 30.42 14.12
C SER A 68 15.08 31.31 14.38
N MET A 69 14.00 31.08 13.64
CA MET A 69 12.74 31.82 13.81
C MET A 69 12.09 31.58 15.18
N TRP A 70 12.33 30.43 15.81
CA TRP A 70 11.77 30.08 17.12
C TRP A 70 12.69 30.51 18.28
N SER A 71 13.97 30.75 18.00
CA SER A 71 14.95 31.28 18.96
C SER A 71 15.10 32.80 18.92
N ASP A 72 14.60 33.48 17.88
CA ASP A 72 14.63 34.93 17.80
C ASP A 72 13.84 35.56 18.95
N GLY A 73 14.58 36.08 19.94
CA GLY A 73 14.04 36.80 21.10
C GLY A 73 14.23 36.13 22.46
N THR A 74 14.78 34.91 22.53
CA THR A 74 15.10 34.23 23.80
C THR A 74 16.46 33.53 23.71
N SER A 75 17.35 33.73 24.68
CA SER A 75 18.63 33.03 24.69
C SER A 75 18.41 31.53 24.89
N LEU A 76 19.29 30.69 24.32
CA LEU A 76 19.29 29.24 24.54
C LEU A 76 19.34 28.90 26.03
N GLU A 77 20.10 29.66 26.80
CA GLU A 77 20.18 29.57 28.26
C GLU A 77 18.83 29.88 28.93
N ALA A 78 18.10 30.92 28.48
CA ALA A 78 16.77 31.23 29.01
C ALA A 78 15.71 30.18 28.60
N GLN A 79 15.87 29.54 27.44
CA GLN A 79 15.02 28.43 27.01
C GLN A 79 15.30 27.16 27.84
N GLU A 80 16.55 26.90 28.20
CA GLU A 80 16.93 25.80 29.09
C GLU A 80 16.54 26.07 30.55
N GLU A 81 16.73 27.28 31.06
CA GLU A 81 16.26 27.67 32.39
C GLU A 81 14.73 27.59 32.50
N SER A 82 13.98 28.10 31.51
CA SER A 82 12.51 27.93 31.41
C SER A 82 12.06 26.46 31.41
N ARG A 83 12.90 25.56 30.88
CA ARG A 83 12.60 24.12 30.82
C ARG A 83 12.72 23.42 32.17
N PHE A 84 13.45 24.01 33.12
CA PHE A 84 13.72 23.42 34.43
C PHE A 84 13.26 24.27 35.62
N ASP A 85 12.85 25.52 35.40
CA ASP A 85 12.34 26.42 36.44
C ASP A 85 10.84 26.23 36.69
N TYR A 86 10.48 25.00 37.07
CA TYR A 86 9.19 24.70 37.67
C TYR A 86 9.42 24.37 39.13
N ASP A 87 8.98 25.27 40.02
CA ASP A 87 8.75 24.91 41.41
C ASP A 87 7.94 23.61 41.44
N LEU A 88 8.45 22.60 42.18
CA LEU A 88 7.95 21.22 42.20
C LEU A 88 6.50 21.04 42.68
N PHE A 89 5.79 22.14 42.95
CA PHE A 89 4.40 22.16 43.37
C PHE A 89 3.57 22.90 42.32
N PRO A 90 2.65 22.21 41.62
CA PRO A 90 1.74 22.88 40.69
C PRO A 90 1.00 23.97 41.45
N SER A 91 1.03 25.19 40.93
CA SER A 91 0.07 26.20 41.39
C SER A 91 -1.35 25.65 41.19
N ASP A 92 -2.33 26.14 41.96
CA ASP A 92 -3.74 25.74 41.77
C ASP A 92 -4.21 25.94 40.31
N LEU A 93 -3.61 26.92 39.62
CA LEU A 93 -3.82 27.20 38.20
C LEU A 93 -3.28 26.07 37.29
N ASP A 94 -2.08 25.57 37.55
CA ASP A 94 -1.47 24.47 36.78
C ASP A 94 -2.26 23.18 36.95
N SER A 95 -2.79 22.93 38.15
CA SER A 95 -3.67 21.79 38.42
C SER A 95 -4.97 21.88 37.62
N ALA A 96 -5.60 23.06 37.57
CA ALA A 96 -6.80 23.29 36.78
C ALA A 96 -6.55 23.12 35.27
N MET A 97 -5.44 23.66 34.75
CA MET A 97 -5.04 23.50 33.36
C MET A 97 -4.76 22.02 33.01
N CYS A 98 -4.09 21.29 33.90
CA CYS A 98 -3.86 19.86 33.73
C CYS A 98 -5.16 19.07 33.66
N GLN A 99 -6.17 19.44 34.44
CA GLN A 99 -7.49 18.81 34.40
C GLN A 99 -8.20 19.06 33.06
N ASP A 100 -8.18 20.30 32.57
CA ASP A 100 -8.76 20.65 31.27
C ASP A 100 -8.07 19.91 30.12
N ILE A 101 -6.74 19.88 30.14
CA ILE A 101 -5.95 19.15 29.15
C ILE A 101 -6.26 17.64 29.24
N ALA A 102 -6.37 17.08 30.46
CA ALA A 102 -6.74 15.69 30.65
C ALA A 102 -8.14 15.37 30.08
N LEU A 103 -9.11 16.28 30.21
CA LEU A 103 -10.44 16.12 29.60
C LEU A 103 -10.36 16.09 28.07
N ILE A 104 -9.58 17.00 27.47
CA ILE A 104 -9.36 17.04 26.02
C ILE A 104 -8.68 15.74 25.55
N LEU A 105 -7.61 15.32 26.23
CA LEU A 105 -6.88 14.10 25.93
C LEU A 105 -7.76 12.86 26.06
N ASN A 106 -8.64 12.80 27.06
CA ASN A 106 -9.61 11.71 27.20
C ASN A 106 -10.57 11.64 26.00
N ASN A 107 -11.01 12.78 25.47
CA ASN A 107 -11.86 12.80 24.28
C ASN A 107 -11.12 12.33 23.03
N VAL A 108 -9.83 12.63 22.91
CA VAL A 108 -8.97 12.13 21.83
C VAL A 108 -8.68 10.63 22.01
N ALA A 109 -8.39 10.20 23.24
CA ALA A 109 -8.09 8.82 23.59
C ALA A 109 -9.28 7.87 23.31
N LYS A 110 -10.52 8.31 23.59
CA LYS A 110 -11.75 7.58 23.22
C LYS A 110 -11.87 7.33 21.71
N LYS A 111 -11.21 8.14 20.87
CA LYS A 111 -11.19 8.01 19.41
C LYS A 111 -9.97 7.23 18.90
N SER A 112 -9.18 6.60 19.77
CA SER A 112 -7.98 5.81 19.42
C SER A 112 -8.23 4.76 18.32
N ILE A 113 -9.36 4.06 18.38
CA ILE A 113 -9.77 3.07 17.37
C ILE A 113 -9.92 3.75 16.00
N SER A 114 -10.60 4.91 15.97
CA SER A 114 -10.78 5.70 14.75
C SER A 114 -9.45 6.22 14.20
N LEU A 115 -8.57 6.70 15.08
CA LEU A 115 -7.23 7.21 14.74
C LEU A 115 -6.34 6.12 14.14
N ILE A 116 -6.29 4.92 14.71
CA ILE A 116 -5.50 3.80 14.18
C ILE A 116 -6.01 3.34 12.81
N GLY A 117 -7.33 3.30 12.65
CA GLY A 117 -7.94 2.95 11.39
C GLY A 117 -7.84 4.03 10.31
N ASN A 118 -7.32 5.22 10.65
CA ASN A 118 -7.40 6.43 9.84
C ASN A 118 -8.84 6.66 9.34
N PHE A 119 -9.82 6.37 10.18
CA PHE A 119 -11.21 6.64 9.91
C PHE A 119 -11.40 8.15 10.12
N THR A 120 -10.99 8.97 9.15
CA THR A 120 -11.43 10.36 9.06
C THR A 120 -12.90 10.33 8.68
N THR A 121 -13.76 10.06 9.66
CA THR A 121 -15.20 9.81 9.47
C THR A 121 -15.99 11.06 9.13
N ASN A 122 -15.36 12.16 8.71
CA ASN A 122 -16.15 13.25 8.26
C ASN A 122 -16.51 13.03 6.80
N LEU A 123 -17.48 12.14 6.58
CA LEU A 123 -18.23 12.04 5.33
C LEU A 123 -18.69 13.44 4.89
N ALA A 124 -19.01 14.32 5.84
CA ALA A 124 -19.29 15.71 5.55
C ALA A 124 -18.04 16.45 5.04
N GLU A 125 -16.83 16.28 5.57
CA GLU A 125 -15.62 16.88 4.97
C GLU A 125 -15.34 16.37 3.56
N CYS A 126 -15.45 15.06 3.33
CA CYS A 126 -15.30 14.49 1.98
C CYS A 126 -16.34 15.08 1.02
N TRP A 127 -17.60 15.17 1.46
CA TRP A 127 -18.67 15.79 0.69
C TRP A 127 -18.45 17.28 0.45
N MET A 128 -18.06 18.03 1.48
CA MET A 128 -17.75 19.46 1.41
C MET A 128 -16.59 19.72 0.46
N HIS A 129 -15.58 18.85 0.42
CA HIS A 129 -14.49 18.92 -0.54
C HIS A 129 -14.96 18.71 -1.99
N MET A 130 -15.95 17.86 -2.23
CA MET A 130 -16.54 17.73 -3.57
C MET A 130 -17.43 18.93 -3.91
N ARG A 131 -18.27 19.39 -2.97
CA ARG A 131 -19.13 20.56 -3.14
C ARG A 131 -18.32 21.81 -3.48
N SER A 132 -17.22 22.07 -2.77
CA SER A 132 -16.39 23.24 -3.01
C SER A 132 -15.82 23.31 -4.44
N LYS A 133 -15.63 22.17 -5.10
CA LYS A 133 -15.25 22.12 -6.53
C LYS A 133 -16.37 22.59 -7.45
N PHE A 134 -17.63 22.36 -7.09
CA PHE A 134 -18.79 22.90 -7.81
C PHE A 134 -19.00 24.38 -7.51
N ASP A 135 -18.56 24.87 -6.36
CA ASP A 135 -18.68 26.28 -6.00
C ASP A 135 -17.67 27.18 -6.75
N GLY A 136 -16.64 26.59 -7.38
CA GLY A 136 -15.54 27.31 -8.04
C GLY A 136 -14.28 27.44 -7.18
N GLY A 137 -14.25 26.75 -6.04
CA GLY A 137 -13.17 26.83 -5.07
C GLY A 137 -13.02 28.24 -4.49
N LYS A 138 -11.76 28.67 -4.26
CA LYS A 138 -11.45 30.02 -3.77
C LYS A 138 -11.45 31.09 -4.88
N MET A 139 -11.41 30.67 -6.14
CA MET A 139 -11.16 31.57 -7.29
C MET A 139 -12.44 32.25 -7.79
N PHE A 140 -13.56 31.53 -7.77
CA PHE A 140 -14.84 32.04 -8.23
C PHE A 140 -15.91 31.69 -7.22
N ASN A 141 -16.71 32.68 -6.79
CA ASN A 141 -17.87 32.42 -5.95
C ASN A 141 -19.13 32.29 -6.83
N HIS A 142 -19.48 31.05 -7.15
CA HIS A 142 -20.69 30.79 -7.91
C HIS A 142 -21.94 30.57 -7.03
N CYS A 143 -21.86 30.76 -5.71
CA CYS A 143 -22.97 30.53 -4.78
C CYS A 143 -24.06 31.60 -4.86
N ASN A 144 -23.81 32.73 -5.51
CA ASN A 144 -24.79 33.80 -5.67
C ASN A 144 -25.82 33.40 -6.76
N ARG A 145 -27.13 33.54 -6.45
CA ARG A 145 -28.32 33.22 -7.30
C ARG A 145 -28.83 31.78 -7.31
N GLY A 146 -29.33 31.25 -6.19
CA GLY A 146 -30.18 30.04 -6.16
C GLY A 146 -29.54 28.71 -6.61
N SER A 147 -28.30 28.75 -7.10
CA SER A 147 -27.56 27.60 -7.62
C SER A 147 -26.99 26.69 -6.54
N TRP A 148 -27.11 27.08 -5.27
CA TRP A 148 -26.63 26.32 -4.12
C TRP A 148 -27.18 24.88 -4.11
N HIS A 149 -28.49 24.72 -4.18
CA HIS A 149 -29.14 23.41 -4.16
C HIS A 149 -28.66 22.54 -5.33
N THR A 150 -28.61 23.09 -6.54
CA THR A 150 -28.12 22.39 -7.74
C THR A 150 -26.68 21.91 -7.58
N ARG A 151 -25.80 22.70 -6.96
CA ARG A 151 -24.40 22.30 -6.68
C ARG A 151 -24.33 21.21 -5.62
N CYS A 152 -25.14 21.29 -4.57
CA CYS A 152 -25.26 20.24 -3.57
C CYS A 152 -25.71 18.92 -4.20
N TYR A 153 -26.71 18.96 -5.10
CA TYR A 153 -27.17 17.79 -5.84
C TYR A 153 -26.08 17.25 -6.79
N GLY A 154 -25.40 18.12 -7.53
CA GLY A 154 -24.28 17.73 -8.40
C GLY A 154 -23.12 17.09 -7.62
N ALA A 155 -22.80 17.61 -6.44
CA ALA A 155 -21.80 17.03 -5.54
C ALA A 155 -22.22 15.66 -5.02
N ALA A 156 -23.48 15.49 -4.63
CA ALA A 156 -24.04 14.21 -4.20
C ALA A 156 -24.01 13.17 -5.34
N LEU A 157 -24.41 13.55 -6.56
CA LEU A 157 -24.33 12.68 -7.74
C LEU A 157 -22.90 12.27 -8.03
N ARG A 158 -21.95 13.20 -7.95
CA ARG A 158 -20.52 12.91 -8.13
C ARG A 158 -19.97 11.94 -7.09
N PHE A 159 -20.41 12.07 -5.84
CA PHE A 159 -20.00 11.18 -4.76
C PHE A 159 -20.51 9.75 -4.98
N ASN A 160 -21.79 9.62 -5.33
CA ASN A 160 -22.46 8.32 -5.45
C ASN A 160 -22.11 7.59 -6.75
N ARG A 161 -22.09 8.31 -7.88
CA ARG A 161 -21.91 7.73 -9.23
C ARG A 161 -20.50 7.91 -9.80
N GLY A 162 -19.62 8.63 -9.11
CA GLY A 162 -18.26 8.91 -9.55
C GLY A 162 -18.18 10.00 -10.64
N PRO A 163 -16.97 10.42 -11.05
CA PRO A 163 -16.77 11.51 -12.01
C PRO A 163 -17.53 11.41 -13.33
N LYS A 164 -17.78 10.20 -13.85
CA LYS A 164 -18.46 10.01 -15.14
C LYS A 164 -19.96 10.34 -15.13
N TRP A 165 -20.55 10.57 -13.95
CA TRP A 165 -21.98 10.82 -13.80
C TRP A 165 -22.53 11.90 -14.74
N SER A 166 -21.77 12.98 -14.97
CA SER A 166 -22.23 14.12 -15.77
C SER A 166 -22.31 13.80 -17.25
N THR A 167 -21.39 13.00 -17.79
CA THR A 167 -21.40 12.61 -19.20
C THR A 167 -22.51 11.61 -19.49
N SER A 168 -22.72 10.65 -18.58
CA SER A 168 -23.84 9.71 -18.69
C SER A 168 -25.18 10.43 -18.61
N THR A 169 -25.39 11.31 -17.61
CA THR A 169 -26.67 12.03 -17.48
C THR A 169 -26.92 12.98 -18.65
N TRP A 170 -25.87 13.59 -19.21
CA TRP A 170 -26.02 14.41 -20.41
C TRP A 170 -26.55 13.57 -21.56
N GLN A 171 -25.88 12.44 -21.85
CA GLN A 171 -26.28 11.54 -22.92
C GLN A 171 -27.70 11.01 -22.74
N ASP A 172 -28.09 10.67 -21.51
CA ASP A 172 -29.43 10.16 -21.18
C ASP A 172 -30.53 11.22 -21.40
N ILE A 173 -30.24 12.49 -21.11
CA ILE A 173 -31.21 13.59 -21.20
C ILE A 173 -31.31 14.14 -22.63
N THR A 174 -30.17 14.35 -23.28
CA THR A 174 -30.11 15.01 -24.59
C THR A 174 -30.20 14.01 -25.75
N ASN A 175 -30.07 12.70 -25.49
CA ASN A 175 -29.89 11.65 -26.49
C ASN A 175 -28.75 11.92 -27.48
N THR A 176 -27.81 12.79 -27.09
CA THR A 176 -26.65 13.17 -27.90
C THR A 176 -25.37 12.82 -27.16
N ILE A 177 -24.36 12.40 -27.92
CA ILE A 177 -23.06 12.05 -27.34
C ILE A 177 -22.38 13.35 -26.89
N PRO A 178 -21.89 13.42 -25.63
CA PRO A 178 -21.13 14.57 -25.17
C PRO A 178 -19.89 14.79 -26.04
N GLY A 179 -19.44 16.05 -26.18
CA GLY A 179 -18.25 16.36 -26.96
C GLY A 179 -17.01 15.58 -26.51
N TYR A 180 -16.16 15.18 -27.45
CA TYR A 180 -15.01 14.31 -27.21
C TYR A 180 -14.13 14.75 -26.04
N HIS A 181 -13.76 16.03 -25.97
CA HIS A 181 -12.91 16.56 -24.90
C HIS A 181 -13.56 16.46 -23.52
N PHE A 182 -14.87 16.69 -23.45
CA PHE A 182 -15.64 16.61 -22.22
C PHE A 182 -15.71 15.15 -21.73
N ASP A 183 -16.08 14.21 -22.61
CA ASP A 183 -16.15 12.80 -22.23
C ASP A 183 -14.78 12.21 -21.87
N LYS A 184 -13.73 12.57 -22.61
CA LYS A 184 -12.34 12.18 -22.33
C LYS A 184 -11.91 12.62 -20.93
N LEU A 185 -12.12 13.90 -20.57
CA LEU A 185 -11.73 14.45 -19.27
C LEU A 185 -12.37 13.69 -18.09
N PHE A 186 -13.67 13.42 -18.17
CA PHE A 186 -14.39 12.74 -17.09
C PHE A 186 -14.10 11.24 -17.06
N THR A 187 -13.84 10.62 -18.20
CA THR A 187 -13.37 9.24 -18.29
C THR A 187 -11.99 9.07 -17.67
N GLU A 188 -11.04 9.97 -17.94
CA GLU A 188 -9.72 9.97 -17.30
C GLU A 188 -9.81 10.13 -15.78
N ARG A 189 -10.69 11.03 -15.30
CA ARG A 189 -10.95 11.20 -13.87
C ARG A 189 -11.57 9.97 -13.22
N GLN A 190 -12.48 9.29 -13.92
CA GLN A 190 -13.07 8.03 -13.46
C GLN A 190 -12.00 6.95 -13.32
N LEU A 191 -11.14 6.79 -14.33
CA LEU A 191 -10.01 5.85 -14.28
C LEU A 191 -9.04 6.16 -13.14
N ALA A 192 -8.76 7.44 -12.89
CA ALA A 192 -7.91 7.85 -11.77
C ALA A 192 -8.54 7.49 -10.40
N LEU A 193 -9.85 7.67 -10.24
CA LEU A 193 -10.57 7.27 -9.04
C LEU A 193 -10.51 5.75 -8.83
N GLU A 194 -10.78 4.98 -9.87
CA GLU A 194 -10.69 3.52 -9.84
C GLU A 194 -9.28 3.05 -9.48
N ASN A 195 -8.25 3.61 -10.10
CA ASN A 195 -6.85 3.33 -9.79
C ASN A 195 -6.52 3.65 -8.32
N ASN A 196 -7.02 4.76 -7.77
CA ASN A 196 -6.84 5.08 -6.36
C ASN A 196 -7.55 4.10 -5.44
N ASN A 197 -8.78 3.70 -5.75
CA ASN A 197 -9.52 2.69 -4.99
C ASN A 197 -8.80 1.33 -5.02
N ILE A 198 -8.21 1.00 -6.17
CA ILE A 198 -7.35 -0.17 -6.34
C ILE A 198 -6.10 -0.06 -5.45
N ILE A 199 -5.42 1.08 -5.42
CA ILE A 199 -4.24 1.32 -4.58
C ILE A 199 -4.61 1.23 -3.09
N LYS A 200 -5.81 1.65 -2.71
CA LYS A 200 -6.31 1.55 -1.33
C LYS A 200 -6.79 0.15 -0.95
N SER A 201 -7.02 -0.74 -1.93
CA SER A 201 -7.46 -2.12 -1.68
C SER A 201 -6.38 -2.96 -0.95
N LYS A 202 -6.83 -4.03 -0.27
CA LYS A 202 -6.00 -4.91 0.57
C LYS A 202 -4.74 -5.43 -0.17
N PRO A 203 -3.62 -5.63 0.52
CA PRO A 203 -2.35 -6.07 -0.09
C PRO A 203 -2.45 -7.41 -0.85
N GLU A 204 -3.36 -8.29 -0.44
CA GLU A 204 -3.67 -9.56 -1.14
C GLU A 204 -4.19 -9.34 -2.57
N ILE A 205 -5.00 -8.30 -2.77
CA ILE A 205 -5.54 -7.94 -4.09
C ILE A 205 -4.45 -7.33 -4.98
N LYS A 206 -3.46 -6.63 -4.37
CA LYS A 206 -2.30 -6.08 -5.08
C LYS A 206 -1.36 -7.17 -5.60
N SER A 207 -1.08 -8.20 -4.80
CA SER A 207 -0.16 -9.28 -5.17
C SER A 207 -0.70 -10.16 -6.31
N SER A 208 -2.01 -10.44 -6.32
CA SER A 208 -2.70 -11.15 -7.41
C SER A 208 -2.63 -10.36 -8.73
N ARG A 209 -2.74 -9.04 -8.65
CA ARG A 209 -2.74 -8.16 -9.83
C ARG A 209 -1.35 -7.98 -10.44
N TRP A 210 -0.32 -7.85 -9.60
CA TRP A 210 1.08 -7.82 -10.07
C TRP A 210 1.42 -9.12 -10.81
N LYS A 211 1.02 -10.27 -10.26
CA LYS A 211 1.13 -11.56 -10.96
C LYS A 211 0.43 -11.49 -12.31
N ARG A 212 -0.84 -11.07 -12.37
CA ARG A 212 -1.62 -10.99 -13.62
C ARG A 212 -1.00 -10.05 -14.67
N LYS A 213 -0.48 -8.88 -14.27
CA LYS A 213 0.26 -7.95 -15.16
C LYS A 213 1.56 -8.58 -15.67
N LYS A 214 2.33 -9.23 -14.80
CA LYS A 214 3.56 -9.95 -15.16
C LYS A 214 3.26 -11.07 -16.17
N TRP A 215 2.20 -11.86 -15.96
CA TRP A 215 1.76 -12.89 -16.90
C TRP A 215 1.27 -12.32 -18.24
N HIS A 216 0.61 -11.16 -18.25
CA HIS A 216 0.22 -10.50 -19.50
C HIS A 216 1.41 -9.92 -20.27
N GLN A 217 2.42 -9.40 -19.58
CA GLN A 217 3.68 -8.95 -20.20
C GLN A 217 4.47 -10.13 -20.76
N LEU A 218 4.50 -11.26 -20.06
CA LEU A 218 5.12 -12.51 -20.54
C LEU A 218 4.36 -13.12 -21.74
N ARG A 219 3.04 -12.91 -21.87
CA ARG A 219 2.27 -13.34 -23.05
C ARG A 219 2.56 -12.52 -24.31
N LYS A 220 3.07 -11.30 -24.16
CA LYS A 220 3.51 -10.45 -25.26
C LYS A 220 5.03 -10.52 -25.37
N VAL A 221 5.59 -11.69 -25.66
CA VAL A 221 6.92 -11.73 -26.27
C VAL A 221 6.76 -11.28 -27.73
N THR A 222 6.67 -9.97 -27.92
CA THR A 222 6.59 -9.31 -29.23
C THR A 222 7.97 -9.03 -29.81
N GLN A 223 9.02 -9.64 -29.28
CA GLN A 223 10.35 -9.50 -29.83
C GLN A 223 10.46 -10.33 -31.11
N LYS A 224 10.84 -9.67 -32.22
CA LYS A 224 11.06 -10.29 -33.54
C LYS A 224 11.97 -11.51 -33.44
N LYS A 225 12.98 -11.45 -32.57
CA LYS A 225 13.92 -12.54 -32.26
C LYS A 225 13.22 -13.79 -31.72
N ALA A 226 12.32 -13.66 -30.74
CA ALA A 226 11.58 -14.80 -30.20
C ALA A 226 10.66 -15.46 -31.23
N ARG A 227 10.02 -14.67 -32.10
CA ARG A 227 9.21 -15.19 -33.22
C ARG A 227 10.05 -15.91 -34.29
N MET A 228 11.31 -15.51 -34.46
CA MET A 228 12.26 -16.13 -35.40
C MET A 228 12.93 -17.39 -34.84
N HIS A 229 13.02 -17.56 -33.52
CA HIS A 229 13.56 -18.78 -32.93
C HIS A 229 12.47 -19.79 -32.53
N TYR A 230 11.27 -19.33 -32.18
CA TYR A 230 10.19 -20.20 -31.72
C TYR A 230 8.83 -19.73 -32.29
N GLY A 231 8.38 -20.35 -33.38
CA GLY A 231 7.10 -20.07 -34.05
C GLY A 231 7.01 -20.65 -35.47
N ASN A 232 5.84 -20.55 -36.11
CA ASN A 232 5.60 -21.09 -37.46
C ASN A 232 6.52 -20.52 -38.56
N LYS A 233 7.22 -19.40 -38.31
CA LYS A 233 8.21 -18.79 -39.20
C LYS A 233 9.63 -18.83 -38.58
N SER A 234 9.89 -19.80 -37.71
CA SER A 234 11.21 -19.95 -37.12
C SER A 234 12.24 -20.34 -38.18
N ILE A 235 13.47 -19.86 -38.02
CA ILE A 235 14.60 -20.28 -38.83
C ILE A 235 14.81 -21.75 -38.51
N GLN A 236 14.61 -22.62 -39.50
CA GLN A 236 14.94 -24.03 -39.35
C GLN A 236 16.46 -24.13 -39.20
N VAL A 237 16.89 -24.44 -37.99
CA VAL A 237 18.27 -24.82 -37.73
C VAL A 237 18.47 -26.20 -38.37
N GLU A 238 19.64 -26.45 -38.95
CA GLU A 238 20.00 -27.80 -39.39
C GLU A 238 19.81 -28.79 -38.23
N GLU A 239 19.26 -29.95 -38.55
CA GLU A 239 19.00 -30.97 -37.53
C GLU A 239 20.34 -31.42 -36.93
N ASP A 240 20.63 -31.03 -35.69
CA ASP A 240 21.85 -31.43 -34.95
C ASP A 240 22.02 -32.96 -34.82
N ILE A 241 20.94 -33.70 -35.08
CA ILE A 241 20.82 -35.14 -34.89
C ILE A 241 20.12 -35.70 -36.13
N THR A 242 20.61 -36.82 -36.65
CA THR A 242 19.98 -37.50 -37.78
C THR A 242 18.59 -38.03 -37.41
N LYS A 243 17.67 -38.09 -38.37
CA LYS A 243 16.29 -38.58 -38.14
C LYS A 243 16.25 -40.00 -37.52
N SER A 244 17.18 -40.86 -37.91
CA SER A 244 17.30 -42.22 -37.35
C SER A 244 17.67 -42.21 -35.86
N GLU A 245 18.61 -41.36 -35.44
CA GLU A 245 18.99 -41.22 -34.03
C GLU A 245 17.88 -40.58 -33.20
N LEU A 246 17.07 -39.70 -33.80
CA LEU A 246 15.89 -39.11 -33.16
C LEU A 246 14.84 -40.19 -32.86
N GLU A 247 14.55 -41.05 -33.82
CA GLU A 247 13.60 -42.16 -33.67
C GLU A 247 14.08 -43.16 -32.61
N GLU A 248 15.36 -43.53 -32.63
CA GLU A 248 15.95 -44.40 -31.61
C GLU A 248 15.85 -43.79 -30.20
N LYS A 249 16.13 -42.49 -30.06
CA LYS A 249 15.98 -41.78 -28.78
C LYS A 249 14.53 -41.69 -28.32
N LYS A 250 13.57 -41.49 -29.24
CA LYS A 250 12.14 -41.52 -28.93
C LYS A 250 11.75 -42.89 -28.39
N ASP A 251 12.12 -43.96 -29.09
CA ASP A 251 11.77 -45.33 -28.70
C ASP A 251 12.40 -45.72 -27.36
N ASN A 252 13.63 -45.28 -27.10
CA ASN A 252 14.31 -45.49 -25.82
C ASN A 252 13.59 -44.75 -24.66
N ILE A 253 13.10 -43.54 -24.89
CA ILE A 253 12.32 -42.76 -23.92
C ILE A 253 10.94 -43.40 -23.69
N TYR A 254 10.27 -43.83 -24.76
CA TYR A 254 8.96 -44.51 -24.69
C TYR A 254 9.07 -45.85 -23.95
N GLY A 255 10.05 -46.67 -24.30
CA GLY A 255 10.33 -47.94 -23.65
C GLY A 255 10.66 -47.80 -22.16
N LYS A 256 11.54 -46.86 -21.80
CA LYS A 256 11.97 -46.68 -20.40
C LYS A 256 10.93 -46.06 -19.48
N ASN A 257 10.14 -45.11 -19.97
CA ASN A 257 9.27 -44.30 -19.10
C ASN A 257 7.78 -44.66 -19.20
N TYR A 258 7.32 -45.27 -20.30
CA TYR A 258 5.90 -45.45 -20.57
C TYR A 258 5.47 -46.92 -20.67
N ASN A 259 6.31 -47.79 -21.23
CA ASN A 259 6.05 -49.24 -21.25
C ASN A 259 6.55 -49.91 -19.95
N LEU A 260 5.91 -49.57 -18.84
CA LEU A 260 6.26 -50.12 -17.53
C LEU A 260 5.43 -51.37 -17.21
N GLU A 261 6.10 -52.40 -16.70
CA GLU A 261 5.45 -53.62 -16.23
C GLU A 261 4.60 -53.34 -14.97
N LEU A 262 3.52 -54.09 -14.78
CA LEU A 262 2.57 -53.93 -13.66
C LEU A 262 3.24 -54.03 -12.28
N SER A 263 4.31 -54.81 -12.17
CA SER A 263 5.20 -54.93 -11.00
C SER A 263 5.82 -53.57 -10.64
N HIS A 264 6.43 -52.92 -11.62
CA HIS A 264 7.12 -51.65 -11.45
C HIS A 264 6.18 -50.48 -11.14
N ILE A 265 4.96 -50.50 -11.69
CA ILE A 265 3.92 -49.50 -11.37
C ILE A 265 3.60 -49.52 -9.86
N LYS A 266 3.48 -50.72 -9.27
CA LYS A 266 3.18 -50.88 -7.83
C LYS A 266 4.35 -50.41 -6.95
N GLU A 267 5.59 -50.61 -7.40
CA GLU A 267 6.78 -50.10 -6.69
C GLU A 267 6.80 -48.57 -6.69
N ILE A 268 6.56 -47.94 -7.84
CA ILE A 268 6.47 -46.48 -7.94
C ILE A 268 5.36 -45.94 -7.03
N GLU A 269 4.19 -46.58 -7.01
CA GLU A 269 3.11 -46.19 -6.09
C GLU A 269 3.57 -46.22 -4.63
N LYS A 270 4.24 -47.31 -4.20
CA LYS A 270 4.73 -47.47 -2.84
C LYS A 270 5.74 -46.39 -2.45
N HIS A 271 6.69 -46.07 -3.34
CA HIS A 271 7.72 -45.06 -3.10
C HIS A 271 7.20 -43.61 -3.15
N THR A 272 6.03 -43.40 -3.74
CA THR A 272 5.47 -42.06 -3.96
C THR A 272 4.25 -41.73 -3.09
N LYS A 273 3.91 -42.60 -2.12
CA LYS A 273 2.80 -42.39 -1.16
C LYS A 273 2.83 -41.05 -0.42
N LEU A 274 4.03 -40.53 -0.13
CA LEU A 274 4.22 -39.25 0.59
C LEU A 274 4.06 -38.01 -0.31
N GLN A 275 3.74 -38.21 -1.59
CA GLN A 275 3.39 -37.18 -2.57
C GLN A 275 4.43 -36.05 -2.60
N ILE A 276 4.02 -34.81 -2.33
CA ILE A 276 4.86 -33.60 -2.47
C ILE A 276 6.10 -33.59 -1.56
N THR A 277 6.10 -34.40 -0.49
CA THR A 277 7.24 -34.51 0.41
C THR A 277 8.26 -35.55 -0.05
N SER A 278 7.93 -36.37 -1.05
CA SER A 278 8.86 -37.33 -1.66
C SER A 278 9.51 -36.76 -2.91
N ALA A 279 10.84 -36.83 -2.97
CA ALA A 279 11.59 -36.45 -4.17
C ALA A 279 11.25 -37.35 -5.38
N SER A 280 11.04 -38.65 -5.15
CA SER A 280 10.69 -39.61 -6.21
C SER A 280 9.34 -39.29 -6.86
N TRP A 281 8.38 -38.79 -6.08
CA TRP A 281 7.09 -38.34 -6.62
C TRP A 281 7.25 -37.11 -7.50
N MET A 282 8.12 -36.17 -7.13
CA MET A 282 8.39 -34.99 -7.95
C MET A 282 9.05 -35.35 -9.28
N ASP A 283 10.01 -36.26 -9.27
CA ASP A 283 10.72 -36.66 -10.50
C ASP A 283 9.84 -37.48 -11.43
N GLU A 284 9.04 -38.42 -10.90
CA GLU A 284 8.05 -39.15 -11.69
C GLU A 284 6.96 -38.23 -12.26
N ARG A 285 6.56 -37.21 -11.50
CA ARG A 285 5.57 -36.23 -11.94
C ARG A 285 6.09 -35.33 -13.07
N LYS A 286 7.38 -35.02 -13.13
CA LYS A 286 7.98 -34.24 -14.24
C LYS A 286 7.99 -35.00 -15.57
N LYS A 287 8.13 -36.33 -15.51
CA LYS A 287 8.18 -37.21 -16.69
C LYS A 287 6.79 -37.44 -17.31
N ARG A 288 5.69 -37.19 -16.58
CA ARG A 288 4.35 -37.64 -16.93
C ARG A 288 3.34 -36.51 -17.10
N LEU A 289 2.41 -36.68 -18.03
CA LEU A 289 1.20 -35.84 -18.10
C LEU A 289 0.27 -36.19 -16.96
N THR A 290 0.03 -35.23 -16.06
CA THR A 290 -0.85 -35.42 -14.92
C THR A 290 -2.26 -34.92 -15.21
N ALA A 291 -3.27 -35.52 -14.58
CA ALA A 291 -4.68 -35.15 -14.75
C ALA A 291 -4.94 -33.64 -14.57
N SER A 292 -4.28 -32.98 -13.61
CA SER A 292 -4.39 -31.54 -13.38
C SER A 292 -3.82 -30.67 -14.50
N ASN A 293 -2.87 -31.18 -15.28
CA ASN A 293 -2.23 -30.45 -16.38
C ASN A 293 -2.75 -30.87 -17.76
N PHE A 294 -3.39 -32.04 -17.86
CA PHE A 294 -3.91 -32.61 -19.10
C PHE A 294 -4.87 -31.65 -19.83
N GLY A 295 -5.83 -31.06 -19.11
CA GLY A 295 -6.79 -30.12 -19.69
C GLY A 295 -6.15 -28.81 -20.22
N LEU A 296 -4.98 -28.43 -19.70
CA LEU A 296 -4.23 -27.27 -20.21
C LEU A 296 -3.46 -27.58 -21.49
N VAL A 297 -3.01 -28.83 -21.63
CA VAL A 297 -2.28 -29.29 -22.81
C VAL A 297 -3.24 -29.54 -23.97
N TYR A 298 -4.34 -30.25 -23.74
CA TYR A 298 -5.36 -30.54 -24.76
C TYR A 298 -5.92 -29.27 -25.42
N LYS A 299 -6.22 -28.24 -24.63
CA LYS A 299 -6.75 -26.95 -25.13
C LYS A 299 -5.75 -26.10 -25.93
N LYS A 300 -4.47 -26.46 -25.98
CA LYS A 300 -3.47 -25.75 -26.79
C LYS A 300 -3.36 -26.30 -28.20
N GLU A 301 -3.81 -27.54 -28.43
CA GLU A 301 -3.78 -28.20 -29.73
C GLU A 301 -5.10 -28.04 -30.51
N SER A 302 -6.19 -27.67 -29.83
CA SER A 302 -7.47 -27.23 -30.42
C SER A 302 -7.50 -25.73 -30.69
#